data_AF-A0A0J9SZZ5-F1
#
_entry.id   AF-A0A0J9SZZ5-F1
#
_cell.length_a   1.000
_cell.length_b   1.000
_cell.length_c   1.000
_cell.angle_alpha   90.00
_cell.angle_beta   90.00
_cell.angle_gamma   90.00
#
_symmetry.space_group_name_H-M   'P 1'
#
loop_
_entity.id
_entity.type
_entity.pdbx_description
1 polymer ?
#
loop_
_entity_poly.entity_id
_entity_poly.type
_entity_poly.pdbx_seq_one_letter_code
_entity_poly.pdbx_strand_id
1 'polypeptide(L)'
;MIGGTRQLWNELDRQSLSFSNYLNSKDFYDKLDNIKNFREYFEKCKPLIGTRGGNAIMNTCAKLLYYLKNNQISNKQNAKYDVCPLLNYWLYSKLNMILKFHDSDIKPTFTKFVIIWNNFIDDELIQLKNETCIPMSYIVAYDDWKYRKELYEYYVDYSSIYESLPFFQDGCKDFYHYVESKKPLYEHFKKYCYPDKKGGCPEFYDQCKKYNPDEVLPHPHCKGVIMQETASAPSRLPLRINGHSVNESDSEEGYDGMMPFNAPPSNGNPHNYNVDNIHNTYKKILEEWKPRSDYQISEKCNVVKEERIREHNGTFTNIHCSQAEHYLSYFHASSEHEDICNAFKYFMYWLYYDVLKQKLDNHKILKIYKDVLTGYIEGSNKDYFSKYLSSFSEKTIEKFIKLTEMYDYFYKFKEDNITHADVKCNNATKCVDLYKKNIKVFEEGNDYDFCYELDNLKESYDKYMITKKICPDLPKTLESYKLYNPAVLIITPLSILLVVSLSLFFLYKVDFIPFKIYEHYTNIYSVYFQTKISIKLIP
;
A
#
# COMPACT_ATOMS: atom_id res chain seq x y z
N MET A 1 8.91 -12.23 -4.58
CA MET A 1 8.86 -11.04 -3.71
C MET A 1 7.56 -10.30 -4.01
N ILE A 2 6.45 -10.65 -3.34
CA ILE A 2 5.07 -10.25 -3.71
C ILE A 2 4.27 -9.73 -2.49
N GLY A 3 4.96 -9.31 -1.41
CA GLY A 3 4.30 -8.80 -0.21
C GLY A 3 3.77 -7.36 -0.31
N GLY A 4 3.94 -6.69 -1.45
CA GLY A 4 3.58 -5.28 -1.68
C GLY A 4 2.19 -5.06 -2.23
N THR A 5 1.88 -5.77 -3.30
CA THR A 5 0.61 -5.70 -4.03
C THR A 5 -0.59 -5.97 -3.11
N ARG A 6 -0.51 -6.95 -2.19
CA ARG A 6 -1.64 -7.35 -1.34
C ARG A 6 -2.21 -6.24 -0.43
N GLN A 7 -1.38 -5.33 0.08
CA GLN A 7 -1.85 -4.26 0.98
C GLN A 7 -2.54 -3.12 0.22
N LEU A 8 -2.06 -2.78 -0.98
CA LEU A 8 -2.71 -1.83 -1.89
C LEU A 8 -4.09 -2.34 -2.34
N TRP A 9 -4.21 -3.64 -2.64
CA TRP A 9 -5.45 -4.23 -3.12
C TRP A 9 -6.53 -4.34 -2.04
N ASN A 10 -6.16 -4.70 -0.81
CA ASN A 10 -7.12 -4.71 0.31
C ASN A 10 -7.66 -3.31 0.63
N GLU A 11 -6.85 -2.26 0.46
CA GLU A 11 -7.28 -0.88 0.70
C GLU A 11 -8.15 -0.35 -0.45
N LEU A 12 -7.84 -0.70 -1.71
CA LEU A 12 -8.69 -0.39 -2.87
C LEU A 12 -10.05 -1.11 -2.80
N ASP A 13 -10.06 -2.39 -2.41
CA ASP A 13 -11.29 -3.16 -2.18
C ASP A 13 -12.11 -2.53 -1.03
N ARG A 14 -11.45 -2.13 0.05
CA ARG A 14 -12.07 -1.40 1.17
C ARG A 14 -12.64 -0.03 0.76
N GLN A 15 -11.97 0.69 -0.13
CA GLN A 15 -12.44 1.97 -0.68
C GLN A 15 -13.63 1.80 -1.64
N SER A 16 -13.76 0.62 -2.26
CA SER A 16 -14.84 0.31 -3.21
C SER A 16 -16.17 -0.10 -2.57
N LEU A 17 -16.19 -0.40 -1.26
CA LEU A 17 -17.41 -0.78 -0.53
C LEU A 17 -18.43 0.37 -0.53
N SER A 18 -19.71 0.06 -0.71
CA SER A 18 -20.80 1.05 -0.71
C SER A 18 -20.87 1.88 0.57
N PHE A 19 -20.49 1.28 1.70
CA PHE A 19 -20.43 1.91 3.03
C PHE A 19 -19.01 2.31 3.44
N SER A 20 -18.07 2.46 2.50
CA SER A 20 -16.66 2.76 2.84
C SER A 20 -16.46 4.06 3.63
N ASN A 21 -17.39 5.01 3.52
CA ASN A 21 -17.39 6.26 4.30
C ASN A 21 -17.85 6.08 5.76
N TYR A 22 -18.39 4.91 6.11
CA TYR A 22 -18.88 4.56 7.46
C TYR A 22 -17.91 3.64 8.21
N LEU A 23 -16.74 3.35 7.62
CA LEU A 23 -15.68 2.60 8.25
C LEU A 23 -14.94 3.48 9.25
N ASN A 24 -15.30 3.35 10.52
CA ASN A 24 -14.73 4.09 11.64
C ASN A 24 -13.19 4.07 11.66
N SER A 25 -12.59 2.90 11.43
CA SER A 25 -11.13 2.77 11.46
C SER A 25 -10.45 3.39 10.23
N LYS A 26 -11.12 3.44 9.07
CA LYS A 26 -10.65 4.19 7.89
C LYS A 26 -10.66 5.69 8.18
N ASP A 27 -11.81 6.22 8.63
CA ASP A 27 -11.94 7.64 9.01
C ASP A 27 -10.90 8.04 10.08
N PHE A 28 -10.65 7.15 11.05
CA PHE A 28 -9.61 7.35 12.05
C PHE A 28 -8.20 7.48 11.44
N TYR A 29 -7.81 6.57 10.54
CA TYR A 29 -6.51 6.65 9.87
C TYR A 29 -6.40 7.84 8.94
N ASP A 30 -7.45 8.17 8.19
CA ASP A 30 -7.50 9.33 7.31
C ASP A 30 -7.30 10.62 8.11
N LYS A 31 -7.93 10.74 9.28
CA LYS A 31 -7.71 11.87 10.20
C LYS A 31 -6.26 11.98 10.63
N LEU A 32 -5.64 10.87 11.05
CA LEU A 32 -4.23 10.85 11.44
C LEU A 32 -3.30 11.23 10.29
N ASP A 33 -3.54 10.67 9.11
CA ASP A 33 -2.72 10.90 7.92
C ASP A 33 -2.84 12.34 7.40
N ASN A 34 -3.99 12.98 7.61
CA ASN A 34 -4.26 14.35 7.19
C ASN A 34 -3.89 15.43 8.22
N ILE A 35 -3.33 15.08 9.40
CA ILE A 35 -2.82 16.08 10.35
C ILE A 35 -1.76 16.95 9.66
N LYS A 36 -1.94 18.28 9.72
CA LYS A 36 -1.00 19.27 9.14
C LYS A 36 -0.18 20.03 10.20
N ASN A 37 -0.78 20.29 11.36
CA ASN A 37 -0.21 21.17 12.40
C ASN A 37 0.66 20.42 13.42
N PHE A 38 1.50 19.49 12.95
CA PHE A 38 2.30 18.63 13.83
C PHE A 38 3.75 19.11 14.01
N ARG A 39 4.18 20.18 13.34
CA ARG A 39 5.60 20.61 13.31
C ARG A 39 6.18 20.96 14.68
N GLU A 40 5.35 21.45 15.61
CA GLU A 40 5.78 21.79 16.97
C GLU A 40 6.35 20.58 17.74
N TYR A 41 5.95 19.36 17.37
CA TYR A 41 6.40 18.13 18.04
C TYR A 41 7.73 17.59 17.51
N PHE A 42 8.32 18.19 16.45
CA PHE A 42 9.60 17.70 15.90
C PHE A 42 10.73 17.71 16.92
N GLU A 43 10.75 18.68 17.84
CA GLU A 43 11.74 18.77 18.90
C GLU A 43 11.72 17.54 19.81
N LYS A 44 10.53 17.04 20.16
CA LYS A 44 10.35 15.82 20.97
C LYS A 44 10.71 14.55 20.18
N CYS A 45 10.67 14.62 18.85
CA CYS A 45 11.02 13.51 17.96
C CYS A 45 12.50 13.45 17.56
N LYS A 46 13.34 14.38 18.04
CA LYS A 46 14.79 14.43 17.76
C LYS A 46 15.55 13.10 17.94
N PRO A 47 15.23 12.21 18.91
CA PRO A 47 15.92 10.92 19.03
C PRO A 47 15.78 10.00 17.80
N LEU A 48 14.87 10.31 16.88
CA LEU A 48 14.69 9.58 15.62
C LEU A 48 15.57 10.11 14.48
N ILE A 49 16.28 11.23 14.65
CA ILE A 49 17.22 11.74 13.65
C ILE A 49 18.26 10.66 13.30
N GLY A 50 18.54 10.51 12.00
CA GLY A 50 19.46 9.48 11.49
C GLY A 50 18.85 8.08 11.39
N THR A 51 17.60 7.88 11.82
CA THR A 51 16.88 6.61 11.57
C THR A 51 16.56 6.50 10.08
N ARG A 52 16.70 5.29 9.52
CA ARG A 52 16.28 5.02 8.13
C ARG A 52 14.80 5.40 7.96
N GLY A 53 14.44 5.92 6.79
CA GLY A 53 13.12 6.50 6.55
C GLY A 53 13.00 8.00 6.87
N GLY A 54 14.01 8.61 7.50
CA GLY A 54 14.21 10.07 7.54
C GLY A 54 12.97 10.87 7.95
N ASN A 55 12.54 11.81 7.08
CA ASN A 55 11.39 12.67 7.37
C ASN A 55 10.08 11.91 7.53
N ALA A 56 9.89 10.77 6.87
CA ALA A 56 8.66 10.00 7.03
C ALA A 56 8.51 9.49 8.48
N ILE A 57 9.62 9.05 9.08
CA ILE A 57 9.68 8.65 10.49
C ILE A 57 9.43 9.87 11.40
N MET A 58 10.10 10.99 11.16
CA MET A 58 9.91 12.22 11.95
C MET A 58 8.47 12.74 11.89
N ASN A 59 7.87 12.78 10.70
CA ASN A 59 6.49 13.19 10.50
C ASN A 59 5.51 12.24 11.20
N THR A 60 5.76 10.93 11.12
CA THR A 60 4.93 9.93 11.82
C THR A 60 4.97 10.13 13.33
N CYS A 61 6.16 10.35 13.91
CA CYS A 61 6.31 10.65 15.34
C CYS A 61 5.59 11.94 15.73
N ALA A 62 5.77 13.02 14.97
CA ALA A 62 5.17 14.29 15.30
C ALA A 62 3.64 14.27 15.21
N LYS A 63 3.08 13.54 14.22
CA LYS A 63 1.63 13.30 14.11
C LYS A 63 1.09 12.48 15.28
N LEU A 64 1.82 11.46 15.73
CA LEU A 64 1.47 10.69 16.92
C LEU A 64 1.37 11.62 18.15
N LEU A 65 2.40 12.45 18.41
CA LEU A 65 2.40 13.34 19.57
C LEU A 65 1.31 14.42 19.48
N TYR A 66 1.09 14.99 18.29
CA TYR A 66 -0.03 15.89 18.03
C TYR A 66 -1.37 15.23 18.37
N TYR A 67 -1.56 13.99 17.91
CA TYR A 67 -2.80 13.26 18.17
C TYR A 67 -3.02 13.08 19.67
N LEU A 68 -1.99 12.63 20.39
CA LEU A 68 -2.03 12.39 21.82
C LEU A 68 -2.35 13.65 22.65
N LYS A 69 -1.88 14.82 22.21
CA LYS A 69 -2.12 16.10 22.91
C LYS A 69 -3.49 16.70 22.63
N ASN A 70 -3.94 16.65 21.38
CA ASN A 70 -5.04 17.50 20.91
C ASN A 70 -6.38 16.76 20.75
N ASN A 71 -6.36 15.45 20.61
CA ASN A 71 -7.61 14.70 20.51
C ASN A 71 -8.05 14.31 21.91
N GLN A 72 -9.32 14.55 22.25
CA GLN A 72 -9.90 14.02 23.48
C GLN A 72 -9.94 12.50 23.35
N ILE A 73 -8.97 11.82 23.97
CA ILE A 73 -8.81 10.38 23.81
C ILE A 73 -10.01 9.69 24.49
N SER A 74 -10.64 8.80 23.73
CA SER A 74 -11.94 8.17 23.98
C SER A 74 -11.96 7.15 25.14
N ASN A 75 -11.27 7.41 26.25
CA ASN A 75 -11.52 6.70 27.52
C ASN A 75 -12.63 7.38 28.35
N LYS A 76 -13.54 8.11 27.70
CA LYS A 76 -14.76 8.60 28.36
C LYS A 76 -15.70 7.42 28.58
N GLN A 77 -16.41 7.43 29.69
CA GLN A 77 -17.37 6.40 30.16
C GLN A 77 -18.49 5.97 29.17
N ASN A 78 -18.48 6.43 27.91
CA ASN A 78 -19.49 6.16 26.88
C ASN A 78 -18.91 5.88 25.46
N ALA A 79 -17.61 5.64 25.31
CA ALA A 79 -17.03 5.32 24.00
C ALA A 79 -17.48 3.92 23.50
N LYS A 80 -17.88 3.81 22.24
CA LYS A 80 -18.34 2.54 21.63
C LYS A 80 -17.21 1.49 21.55
N TYR A 81 -15.97 1.93 21.42
CA TYR A 81 -14.76 1.11 21.31
C TYR A 81 -13.53 1.92 21.78
N ASP A 82 -12.44 1.22 22.12
CA ASP A 82 -11.17 1.85 22.47
C ASP A 82 -10.43 2.31 21.18
N VAL A 83 -10.00 3.57 21.13
CA VAL A 83 -9.27 4.12 19.98
C VAL A 83 -7.78 3.78 19.99
N CYS A 84 -7.25 3.36 21.14
CA CYS A 84 -5.82 3.19 21.35
C CYS A 84 -5.20 2.02 20.56
N PRO A 85 -5.88 0.87 20.38
CA PRO A 85 -5.35 -0.16 19.49
C PRO A 85 -5.26 0.30 18.04
N LEU A 86 -6.21 1.11 17.53
CA LEU A 86 -6.11 1.69 16.20
C LEU A 86 -4.89 2.60 16.07
N LEU A 87 -4.63 3.48 17.04
CA LEU A 87 -3.45 4.35 17.01
C LEU A 87 -2.14 3.54 16.97
N ASN A 88 -2.08 2.48 17.77
CA ASN A 88 -0.92 1.58 17.83
C ASN A 88 -0.72 0.83 16.51
N TYR A 89 -1.78 0.28 15.91
CA TYR A 89 -1.69 -0.39 14.61
C TYR A 89 -1.39 0.57 13.47
N TRP A 90 -1.93 1.79 13.50
CA TRP A 90 -1.57 2.84 12.55
C TRP A 90 -0.07 3.12 12.60
N LEU A 91 0.47 3.36 13.80
CA LEU A 91 1.89 3.63 13.99
C LEU A 91 2.74 2.46 13.48
N TYR A 92 2.47 1.25 13.95
CA TYR A 92 3.27 0.08 13.59
C TYR A 92 3.18 -0.24 12.09
N SER A 93 1.99 -0.09 11.50
CA SER A 93 1.79 -0.25 10.05
C SER A 93 2.57 0.79 9.26
N LYS A 94 2.56 2.07 9.67
CA LYS A 94 3.37 3.12 9.02
C LYS A 94 4.86 2.82 9.08
N LEU A 95 5.36 2.40 10.24
CA LEU A 95 6.77 2.00 10.37
C LEU A 95 7.11 0.82 9.46
N ASN A 96 6.25 -0.21 9.44
CA ASN A 96 6.42 -1.38 8.58
C ASN A 96 6.43 -0.99 7.10
N MET A 97 5.58 -0.05 6.68
CA MET A 97 5.57 0.47 5.30
C MET A 97 6.83 1.28 4.98
N ILE A 98 7.26 2.17 5.87
CA ILE A 98 8.44 3.03 5.67
C ILE A 98 9.72 2.18 5.60
N LEU A 99 9.83 1.19 6.49
CA LEU A 99 11.05 0.40 6.75
C LEU A 99 11.03 -1.00 6.12
N LYS A 100 10.05 -1.34 5.29
CA LYS A 100 9.77 -2.68 4.75
C LYS A 100 10.96 -3.50 4.22
N PHE A 101 11.99 -2.83 3.68
CA PHE A 101 13.17 -3.50 3.12
C PHE A 101 14.31 -3.68 4.14
N HIS A 102 14.05 -3.27 5.38
CA HIS A 102 14.96 -3.33 6.51
C HIS A 102 14.16 -3.81 7.73
N ASP A 103 13.63 -5.03 7.66
CA ASP A 103 12.88 -5.63 8.77
C ASP A 103 13.66 -5.60 10.10
N SER A 104 15.00 -5.66 10.01
CA SER A 104 15.92 -5.47 11.14
C SER A 104 15.76 -4.15 11.87
N ASP A 105 15.33 -3.10 11.18
CA ASP A 105 15.26 -1.73 11.70
C ASP A 105 13.88 -1.39 12.26
N ILE A 106 12.85 -2.20 11.96
CA ILE A 106 11.49 -1.97 12.43
C ILE A 106 11.43 -2.06 13.95
N LYS A 107 11.97 -3.14 14.54
CA LYS A 107 11.95 -3.32 16.00
C LYS A 107 12.71 -2.22 16.73
N PRO A 108 13.98 -1.90 16.40
CA PRO A 108 14.72 -0.80 17.02
C PRO A 108 14.02 0.55 16.87
N THR A 109 13.46 0.83 15.69
CA THR A 109 12.74 2.08 15.45
C THR A 109 11.49 2.16 16.32
N PHE A 110 10.67 1.10 16.35
CA PHE A 110 9.47 1.08 17.21
C PHE A 110 9.82 1.23 18.68
N THR A 111 10.92 0.62 19.18
CA THR A 111 11.39 0.84 20.55
C THR A 111 11.67 2.32 20.84
N LYS A 112 12.28 3.06 19.91
CA LYS A 112 12.48 4.52 20.07
C LYS A 112 11.14 5.26 20.14
N PHE A 113 10.15 4.87 19.32
CA PHE A 113 8.80 5.45 19.39
C PHE A 113 8.13 5.18 20.74
N VAL A 114 8.24 3.96 21.27
CA VAL A 114 7.69 3.61 22.60
C VAL A 114 8.29 4.50 23.69
N ILE A 115 9.62 4.74 23.65
CA ILE A 115 10.30 5.64 24.61
C ILE A 115 9.78 7.07 24.47
N ILE A 116 9.74 7.62 23.26
CA ILE A 116 9.27 8.98 23.01
C ILE A 116 7.81 9.15 23.45
N TRP A 117 6.96 8.16 23.15
CA TRP A 117 5.55 8.16 23.52
C TRP A 117 5.38 8.18 25.04
N ASN A 118 6.05 7.28 25.77
CA ASN A 118 5.98 7.25 27.24
C ASN A 118 6.50 8.54 27.87
N ASN A 119 7.66 9.05 27.42
CA ASN A 119 8.19 10.32 27.91
C ASN A 119 7.22 11.48 27.64
N PHE A 120 6.58 11.52 26.47
CA PHE A 120 5.59 12.54 26.17
C PHE A 120 4.38 12.47 27.10
N ILE A 121 3.92 11.27 27.45
CA ILE A 121 2.86 11.10 28.44
C ILE A 121 3.29 11.65 29.80
N ASP A 122 4.49 11.26 30.26
CA ASP A 122 5.02 11.63 31.57
C ASP A 122 5.42 13.11 31.68
N ASP A 123 5.76 13.78 30.58
CA ASP A 123 6.18 15.18 30.59
C ASP A 123 5.02 16.15 30.29
N GLU A 124 4.15 15.80 29.32
CA GLU A 124 3.23 16.75 28.70
C GLU A 124 1.74 16.41 28.92
N LEU A 125 1.45 15.16 29.33
CA LEU A 125 0.09 14.64 29.51
C LEU A 125 -0.14 14.06 30.92
N ILE A 126 0.64 14.47 31.92
CA ILE A 126 0.56 13.96 33.31
C ILE A 126 -0.88 13.91 33.83
N GLN A 127 -1.65 14.98 33.61
CA GLN A 127 -3.03 15.11 34.07
C GLN A 127 -4.01 14.22 33.31
N LEU A 128 -3.62 13.69 32.14
CA LEU A 128 -4.41 12.86 31.25
C LEU A 128 -3.88 11.41 31.19
N LYS A 129 -2.95 11.03 32.07
CA LYS A 129 -2.24 9.73 31.99
C LYS A 129 -3.18 8.52 32.00
N ASN A 130 -4.32 8.61 32.69
CA ASN A 130 -5.33 7.54 32.76
C ASN A 130 -6.34 7.59 31.60
N GLU A 131 -6.34 8.67 30.82
CA GLU A 131 -7.30 8.91 29.74
C GLU A 131 -6.63 8.85 28.35
N THR A 132 -5.31 8.78 28.29
CA THR A 132 -4.52 8.76 27.05
C THR A 132 -4.15 7.35 26.59
N CYS A 133 -3.80 7.23 25.31
CA CYS A 133 -3.33 5.99 24.74
C CYS A 133 -1.88 5.73 25.14
N ILE A 134 -1.62 4.50 25.55
CA ILE A 134 -0.28 3.99 25.84
C ILE A 134 0.24 3.13 24.67
N PRO A 135 1.57 3.08 24.48
CA PRO A 135 2.16 2.24 23.43
C PRO A 135 1.99 0.75 23.74
N MET A 136 1.43 0.00 22.79
CA MET A 136 1.37 -1.47 22.78
C MET A 136 2.73 -2.04 22.37
N SER A 137 3.69 -1.98 23.30
CA SER A 137 5.08 -2.39 23.06
C SER A 137 5.22 -3.84 22.56
N TYR A 138 4.30 -4.72 22.94
CA TYR A 138 4.30 -6.13 22.58
C TYR A 138 3.94 -6.43 21.11
N ILE A 139 3.48 -5.45 20.31
CA ILE A 139 3.13 -5.67 18.89
C ILE A 139 4.29 -6.32 18.12
N VAL A 140 5.54 -5.96 18.46
CA VAL A 140 6.75 -6.49 17.80
C VAL A 140 7.01 -7.98 18.04
N ALA A 141 6.33 -8.58 19.04
CA ALA A 141 6.46 -9.98 19.39
C ALA A 141 5.45 -10.87 18.63
N TYR A 142 4.47 -10.26 17.96
CA TYR A 142 3.41 -10.99 17.28
C TYR A 142 3.66 -11.04 15.76
N ASP A 143 4.05 -12.21 15.26
CA ASP A 143 4.18 -12.44 13.81
C ASP A 143 2.84 -12.25 13.08
N ASP A 144 1.72 -12.46 13.79
CA ASP A 144 0.36 -12.30 13.29
C ASP A 144 -0.25 -10.91 13.55
N TRP A 145 0.56 -9.88 13.85
CA TRP A 145 0.06 -8.53 14.14
C TRP A 145 -0.87 -7.97 13.05
N LYS A 146 -0.70 -8.36 11.79
CA LYS A 146 -1.59 -7.98 10.67
C LYS A 146 -3.00 -8.55 10.83
N TYR A 147 -3.11 -9.81 11.26
CA TYR A 147 -4.41 -10.42 11.58
C TYR A 147 -5.02 -9.73 12.80
N ARG A 148 -4.23 -9.41 13.83
CA ARG A 148 -4.76 -8.71 15.02
C ARG A 148 -5.27 -7.30 14.68
N LYS A 149 -4.55 -6.58 13.81
CA LYS A 149 -4.97 -5.29 13.25
C LYS A 149 -6.31 -5.41 12.52
N GLU A 150 -6.39 -6.34 11.56
CA GLU A 150 -7.61 -6.53 10.77
C GLU A 150 -8.81 -6.93 11.64
N LEU A 151 -8.60 -7.74 12.68
CA LEU A 151 -9.65 -8.14 13.61
C LEU A 151 -10.18 -6.95 14.40
N TYR A 152 -9.28 -6.08 14.87
CA TYR A 152 -9.67 -4.89 15.61
C TYR A 152 -10.39 -3.88 14.71
N GLU A 153 -9.90 -3.67 13.49
CA GLU A 153 -10.56 -2.82 12.48
C GLU A 153 -11.97 -3.31 12.17
N TYR A 154 -12.15 -4.62 11.98
CA TYR A 154 -13.47 -5.21 11.77
C TYR A 154 -14.40 -5.00 12.98
N TYR A 155 -13.90 -5.20 14.19
CA TYR A 155 -14.64 -4.95 15.44
C TYR A 155 -15.11 -3.48 15.54
N VAL A 156 -14.23 -2.53 15.21
CA VAL A 156 -14.53 -1.09 15.26
C VAL A 156 -15.50 -0.67 14.14
N ASP A 157 -15.36 -1.24 12.95
CA ASP A 157 -16.15 -0.87 11.78
C ASP A 157 -17.59 -1.45 11.83
N TYR A 158 -17.76 -2.66 12.38
CA TYR A 158 -19.01 -3.42 12.26
C TYR A 158 -20.26 -2.65 12.70
N SER A 159 -20.22 -1.98 13.86
CA SER A 159 -21.39 -1.26 14.39
C SER A 159 -21.88 -0.12 13.48
N SER A 160 -20.96 0.67 12.94
CA SER A 160 -21.29 1.75 12.00
C SER A 160 -21.77 1.20 10.67
N ILE A 161 -21.19 0.09 10.20
CA ILE A 161 -21.70 -0.61 9.02
C ILE A 161 -23.15 -1.03 9.25
N TYR A 162 -23.42 -1.76 10.33
CA TYR A 162 -24.76 -2.24 10.70
C TYR A 162 -25.81 -1.12 10.71
N GLU A 163 -25.50 0.01 11.38
CA GLU A 163 -26.38 1.18 11.46
C GLU A 163 -26.60 1.84 10.09
N SER A 164 -25.62 1.75 9.19
CA SER A 164 -25.65 2.39 7.88
C SER A 164 -26.35 1.56 6.79
N LEU A 165 -26.43 0.23 6.95
CA LEU A 165 -26.96 -0.68 5.92
C LEU A 165 -28.37 -0.36 5.40
N PRO A 166 -29.33 0.10 6.22
CA PRO A 166 -30.65 0.47 5.74
C PRO A 166 -30.66 1.58 4.69
N PHE A 167 -29.57 2.35 4.58
CA PHE A 167 -29.46 3.51 3.68
C PHE A 167 -28.79 3.19 2.33
N PHE A 168 -28.35 1.93 2.10
CA PHE A 168 -27.67 1.52 0.86
C PHE A 168 -28.42 0.41 0.16
N GLN A 169 -28.97 0.69 -1.02
CA GLN A 169 -29.71 -0.30 -1.83
C GLN A 169 -28.86 -1.55 -2.17
N ASP A 170 -27.56 -1.37 -2.45
CA ASP A 170 -26.61 -2.45 -2.74
C ASP A 170 -25.76 -2.89 -1.52
N GLY A 171 -25.97 -2.26 -0.35
CA GLY A 171 -25.08 -2.43 0.81
C GLY A 171 -25.11 -3.83 1.42
N CYS A 172 -26.20 -4.57 1.26
CA CYS A 172 -26.32 -5.93 1.79
C CYS A 172 -25.38 -6.94 1.11
N LYS A 173 -25.07 -6.75 -0.19
CA LYS A 173 -24.16 -7.63 -0.92
C LYS A 173 -22.70 -7.36 -0.52
N ASP A 174 -22.32 -6.10 -0.48
CA ASP A 174 -21.01 -5.68 0.00
C ASP A 174 -20.81 -6.08 1.46
N PHE A 175 -21.85 -5.98 2.29
CA PHE A 175 -21.83 -6.44 3.67
C PHE A 175 -21.60 -7.95 3.76
N TYR A 176 -22.33 -8.75 2.99
CA TYR A 176 -22.13 -10.19 2.94
C TYR A 176 -20.67 -10.52 2.60
N HIS A 177 -20.14 -9.99 1.50
CA HIS A 177 -18.75 -10.29 1.10
C HIS A 177 -17.73 -9.77 2.10
N TYR A 178 -17.92 -8.56 2.63
CA TYR A 178 -17.06 -7.98 3.65
C TYR A 178 -17.01 -8.85 4.90
N VAL A 179 -18.16 -9.25 5.44
CA VAL A 179 -18.26 -10.09 6.64
C VAL A 179 -17.75 -11.51 6.36
N GLU A 180 -18.15 -12.12 5.24
CA GLU A 180 -17.71 -13.47 4.85
C GLU A 180 -16.18 -13.54 4.71
N SER A 181 -15.56 -12.50 4.14
CA SER A 181 -14.10 -12.41 4.01
C SER A 181 -13.35 -12.46 5.35
N LYS A 182 -14.04 -12.20 6.48
CA LYS A 182 -13.46 -12.26 7.82
C LYS A 182 -13.51 -13.65 8.44
N LYS A 183 -14.15 -14.66 7.84
CA LYS A 183 -14.14 -16.03 8.40
C LYS A 183 -12.74 -16.60 8.64
N PRO A 184 -11.78 -16.50 7.70
CA PRO A 184 -10.41 -16.98 7.92
C PRO A 184 -9.73 -16.32 9.13
N LEU A 185 -10.09 -15.08 9.45
CA LEU A 185 -9.58 -14.34 10.59
C LEU A 185 -10.01 -14.95 11.92
N TYR A 186 -11.28 -15.33 12.05
CA TYR A 186 -11.81 -15.99 13.23
C TYR A 186 -11.28 -17.43 13.35
N GLU A 187 -11.16 -18.16 12.24
CA GLU A 187 -10.55 -19.49 12.23
C GLU A 187 -9.05 -19.47 12.60
N HIS A 188 -8.32 -18.41 12.24
CA HIS A 188 -6.94 -18.20 12.71
C HIS A 188 -6.89 -18.10 14.23
N PHE A 189 -7.70 -17.22 14.85
CA PHE A 189 -7.66 -16.99 16.30
C PHE A 189 -8.30 -18.11 17.13
N LYS A 190 -9.27 -18.86 16.58
CA LYS A 190 -9.88 -20.02 17.24
C LYS A 190 -8.84 -21.07 17.67
N LYS A 191 -7.76 -21.23 16.92
CA LYS A 191 -6.64 -22.16 17.24
C LYS A 191 -5.85 -21.75 18.50
N TYR A 192 -5.81 -20.45 18.81
CA TYR A 192 -5.04 -19.90 19.93
C TYR A 192 -5.92 -19.55 21.13
N CYS A 193 -7.21 -19.30 20.90
CA CYS A 193 -8.15 -18.79 21.88
C CYS A 193 -9.13 -19.86 22.45
N TYR A 194 -9.01 -21.14 22.05
CA TYR A 194 -9.88 -22.24 22.50
C TYR A 194 -9.08 -23.51 22.88
N PRO A 195 -9.48 -24.29 23.91
CA PRO A 195 -10.49 -24.00 24.94
C PRO A 195 -9.92 -23.16 26.11
N ASP A 196 -8.60 -23.20 26.32
CA ASP A 196 -7.89 -22.35 27.27
C ASP A 196 -7.07 -21.31 26.52
N LYS A 197 -7.07 -20.06 26.97
CA LYS A 197 -6.27 -18.96 26.37
C LYS A 197 -4.79 -19.38 26.38
N LYS A 198 -4.29 -19.90 25.27
CA LYS A 198 -2.85 -20.08 25.07
C LYS A 198 -2.23 -18.69 24.92
N GLY A 199 -0.93 -18.57 25.18
CA GLY A 199 -0.15 -17.32 25.17
C GLY A 199 -0.03 -16.58 23.82
N GLY A 200 -1.09 -16.58 23.01
CA GLY A 200 -1.19 -15.90 21.72
C GLY A 200 -2.61 -15.38 21.41
N CYS A 201 -3.60 -15.50 22.29
CA CYS A 201 -4.92 -14.91 22.05
C CYS A 201 -4.91 -13.38 22.27
N PRO A 202 -5.45 -12.54 21.35
CA PRO A 202 -5.57 -11.10 21.58
C PRO A 202 -6.45 -10.78 22.81
N GLU A 203 -6.04 -9.82 23.64
CA GLU A 203 -6.78 -9.44 24.85
C GLU A 203 -8.22 -9.00 24.55
N PHE A 204 -8.42 -8.31 23.42
CA PHE A 204 -9.73 -7.84 22.95
C PHE A 204 -10.57 -8.91 22.24
N TYR A 205 -10.06 -10.14 22.04
CA TYR A 205 -10.74 -11.17 21.24
C TYR A 205 -12.14 -11.52 21.77
N ASP A 206 -12.32 -11.54 23.10
CA ASP A 206 -13.62 -11.83 23.72
C ASP A 206 -14.71 -10.84 23.28
N GLN A 207 -14.35 -9.58 23.03
CA GLN A 207 -15.28 -8.54 22.54
C GLN A 207 -15.64 -8.74 21.06
N CYS A 208 -14.73 -9.36 20.29
CA CYS A 208 -14.93 -9.64 18.87
C CYS A 208 -15.85 -10.85 18.62
N LYS A 209 -15.96 -11.79 19.57
CA LYS A 209 -16.73 -13.05 19.39
C LYS A 209 -18.16 -12.84 18.89
N LYS A 210 -18.85 -11.80 19.40
CA LYS A 210 -20.23 -11.47 18.98
C LYS A 210 -20.34 -10.96 17.54
N TYR A 211 -19.21 -10.63 16.91
CA TYR A 211 -19.13 -10.21 15.51
C TYR A 211 -18.58 -11.31 14.61
N ASN A 212 -18.49 -12.55 15.08
CA ASN A 212 -18.12 -13.67 14.22
C ASN A 212 -19.06 -13.70 12.99
N PRO A 213 -18.53 -13.81 11.76
CA PRO A 213 -19.33 -13.93 10.54
C PRO A 213 -20.50 -14.91 10.65
N ASP A 214 -20.30 -16.08 11.28
CA ASP A 214 -21.36 -17.08 11.44
C ASP A 214 -22.53 -16.58 12.32
N GLU A 215 -22.26 -15.66 13.26
CA GLU A 215 -23.24 -15.09 14.18
C GLU A 215 -23.96 -13.87 13.57
N VAL A 216 -23.27 -13.11 12.71
CA VAL A 216 -23.76 -11.81 12.21
C VAL A 216 -24.29 -11.82 10.78
N LEU A 217 -23.92 -12.82 9.97
CA LEU A 217 -24.51 -13.01 8.64
C LEU A 217 -26.02 -13.31 8.67
N PRO A 218 -26.63 -13.87 9.72
CA PRO A 218 -28.09 -13.88 9.86
C PRO A 218 -28.71 -12.47 10.10
N HIS A 219 -28.27 -11.47 9.33
CA HIS A 219 -28.62 -10.07 9.48
C HIS A 219 -30.08 -9.82 9.07
N PRO A 220 -30.92 -9.21 9.94
CA PRO A 220 -32.36 -9.10 9.70
C PRO A 220 -32.70 -8.29 8.44
N HIS A 221 -31.99 -7.19 8.20
CA HIS A 221 -32.20 -6.34 7.03
C HIS A 221 -31.72 -6.98 5.71
N CYS A 222 -30.69 -7.83 5.78
CA CYS A 222 -30.02 -8.36 4.59
C CYS A 222 -30.34 -9.83 4.33
N LYS A 223 -31.32 -10.39 5.05
CA LYS A 223 -31.66 -11.82 5.04
C LYS A 223 -31.86 -12.37 3.62
N GLY A 224 -32.59 -11.66 2.77
CA GLY A 224 -32.86 -12.09 1.39
C GLY A 224 -31.58 -12.19 0.55
N VAL A 225 -30.73 -11.16 0.57
CA VAL A 225 -29.46 -11.12 -0.16
C VAL A 225 -28.50 -12.18 0.37
N ILE A 226 -28.41 -12.35 1.69
CA ILE A 226 -27.50 -13.32 2.30
C ILE A 226 -27.92 -14.76 1.96
N MET A 227 -29.22 -15.05 1.93
CA MET A 227 -29.72 -16.36 1.46
C MET A 227 -29.36 -16.62 -0.01
N GLN A 228 -29.47 -15.60 -0.87
CA GLN A 228 -29.11 -15.71 -2.28
C GLN A 228 -27.60 -15.92 -2.47
N GLU A 229 -26.76 -15.10 -1.84
CA GLU A 229 -25.30 -15.18 -1.95
C GLU A 229 -24.75 -16.49 -1.34
N THR A 230 -25.35 -17.00 -0.26
CA THR A 230 -24.96 -18.28 0.33
C THR A 230 -25.33 -19.47 -0.58
N ALA A 231 -26.42 -19.37 -1.34
CA ALA A 231 -26.83 -20.41 -2.28
C ALA A 231 -26.00 -20.40 -3.59
N SER A 232 -25.46 -19.24 -3.98
CA SER A 232 -24.58 -19.09 -5.15
C SER A 232 -23.11 -19.36 -4.85
N ALA A 233 -22.70 -19.33 -3.58
CA ALA A 233 -21.35 -19.66 -3.17
C ALA A 233 -21.05 -21.16 -3.44
N PRO A 234 -19.93 -21.51 -4.11
CA PRO A 234 -19.55 -22.90 -4.30
C PRO A 234 -19.43 -23.57 -2.93
N SER A 235 -20.22 -24.64 -2.74
CA SER A 235 -20.41 -25.33 -1.48
C SER A 235 -19.10 -25.81 -0.87
N ARG A 236 -18.54 -25.06 0.09
CA ARG A 236 -17.60 -25.59 1.08
C ARG A 236 -18.38 -26.19 2.25
N LEU A 237 -19.07 -27.31 2.01
CA LEU A 237 -19.58 -28.13 3.11
C LEU A 237 -18.47 -29.06 3.58
N PRO A 238 -18.12 -29.07 4.88
CA PRO A 238 -17.48 -30.23 5.49
C PRO A 238 -18.50 -31.37 5.44
N LEU A 239 -18.13 -32.49 4.84
CA LEU A 239 -18.86 -33.75 5.00
C LEU A 239 -18.97 -34.06 6.50
N ARG A 240 -20.14 -33.83 7.08
CA ARG A 240 -20.57 -34.56 8.29
C ARG A 240 -20.73 -36.02 7.86
N ILE A 241 -19.69 -36.81 8.05
CA ILE A 241 -19.81 -38.28 8.02
C ILE A 241 -20.57 -38.66 9.29
N ASN A 242 -21.87 -38.93 9.15
CA ASN A 242 -22.57 -39.79 10.09
C ASN A 242 -21.92 -41.16 9.98
N GLY A 243 -21.32 -41.61 11.08
CA GLY A 243 -20.83 -42.97 11.21
C GLY A 243 -21.99 -43.95 11.13
N HIS A 244 -21.99 -44.77 10.09
CA HIS A 244 -22.53 -46.12 10.18
C HIS A 244 -21.51 -47.08 9.58
N SER A 245 -21.04 -47.98 10.44
CA SER A 245 -20.24 -49.16 10.11
C SER A 245 -21.03 -50.07 9.17
N VAL A 246 -20.38 -50.63 8.15
CA VAL A 246 -20.46 -52.07 7.81
C VAL A 246 -19.24 -52.43 6.93
N ASN A 247 -18.40 -53.29 7.50
CA ASN A 247 -17.56 -54.37 6.95
C ASN A 247 -16.80 -54.24 5.63
N GLU A 248 -15.48 -54.43 5.75
CA GLU A 248 -14.56 -54.96 4.74
C GLU A 248 -15.04 -56.29 4.16
N SER A 249 -14.82 -56.48 2.86
CA SER A 249 -14.35 -57.76 2.32
C SER A 249 -13.64 -57.53 1.00
N ASP A 250 -12.44 -58.11 0.92
CA ASP A 250 -11.53 -58.16 -0.20
C ASP A 250 -12.05 -59.04 -1.36
N SER A 251 -11.68 -58.69 -2.59
CA SER A 251 -11.35 -59.68 -3.63
C SER A 251 -10.56 -59.05 -4.77
N GLU A 252 -9.44 -59.70 -5.08
CA GLU A 252 -8.39 -59.39 -6.07
C GLU A 252 -8.74 -59.72 -7.53
N GLU A 253 -7.79 -59.38 -8.41
CA GLU A 253 -7.55 -59.76 -9.82
C GLU A 253 -8.27 -58.94 -10.91
N GLY A 254 -7.65 -58.44 -11.99
CA GLY A 254 -6.28 -58.52 -12.50
C GLY A 254 -6.18 -57.79 -13.86
N TYR A 255 -5.05 -57.08 -14.04
CA TYR A 255 -4.36 -56.55 -15.24
C TYR A 255 -5.00 -56.59 -16.65
N ASP A 256 -4.95 -55.46 -17.37
CA ASP A 256 -3.95 -55.22 -18.45
C ASP A 256 -3.88 -53.73 -18.88
N GLY A 257 -2.71 -53.25 -19.30
CA GLY A 257 -2.54 -51.96 -19.99
C GLY A 257 -1.48 -50.99 -19.43
N MET A 258 -0.20 -51.28 -19.70
CA MET A 258 0.98 -50.50 -19.31
C MET A 258 1.27 -49.32 -20.26
N MET A 259 1.59 -48.13 -19.71
CA MET A 259 2.61 -47.19 -20.26
C MET A 259 3.22 -46.33 -19.14
N PRO A 260 4.50 -45.89 -19.28
CA PRO A 260 5.38 -45.62 -18.15
C PRO A 260 5.37 -44.18 -17.61
N PHE A 261 5.74 -44.10 -16.34
CA PHE A 261 5.97 -42.93 -15.50
C PHE A 261 6.88 -41.86 -16.14
N ASN A 262 6.38 -40.62 -16.16
CA ASN A 262 7.22 -39.42 -16.07
C ASN A 262 6.99 -38.76 -14.71
N ALA A 263 8.07 -38.20 -14.17
CA ALA A 263 8.27 -37.70 -12.80
C ALA A 263 7.20 -36.70 -12.29
N PRO A 264 7.04 -36.55 -10.96
CA PRO A 264 6.08 -35.63 -10.38
C PRO A 264 6.48 -34.18 -10.70
N PRO A 265 5.53 -33.27 -10.98
CA PRO A 265 5.83 -31.85 -10.94
C PRO A 265 6.20 -31.49 -9.50
N SER A 266 7.44 -31.07 -9.34
CA SER A 266 7.95 -30.36 -8.18
C SER A 266 6.94 -29.31 -7.72
N ASN A 267 6.56 -29.38 -6.44
CA ASN A 267 5.80 -28.37 -5.70
C ASN A 267 6.17 -26.94 -6.12
N GLY A 268 5.35 -26.36 -7.00
CA GLY A 268 5.35 -24.95 -7.33
C GLY A 268 4.46 -24.21 -6.34
N ASN A 269 5.09 -23.35 -5.55
CA ASN A 269 4.47 -22.48 -4.56
C ASN A 269 3.29 -21.65 -5.19
N PRO A 270 2.05 -21.64 -4.63
CA PRO A 270 0.85 -21.08 -5.30
C PRO A 270 0.78 -19.54 -5.41
N HIS A 271 1.85 -18.82 -5.10
CA HIS A 271 1.79 -17.36 -4.89
C HIS A 271 2.84 -16.57 -5.68
N ASN A 272 2.96 -16.87 -6.97
CA ASN A 272 3.77 -16.07 -7.89
C ASN A 272 2.89 -15.33 -8.91
N TYR A 273 2.30 -14.20 -8.50
CA TYR A 273 1.53 -13.30 -9.36
C TYR A 273 2.48 -12.51 -10.26
N ASN A 274 2.41 -12.76 -11.57
CA ASN A 274 3.13 -12.01 -12.60
C ASN A 274 2.17 -11.00 -13.26
N VAL A 275 2.50 -9.72 -13.29
CA VAL A 275 1.72 -8.66 -13.99
C VAL A 275 1.62 -8.96 -15.49
N ASP A 276 2.61 -9.67 -16.07
CA ASP A 276 2.54 -10.20 -17.43
C ASP A 276 1.33 -11.13 -17.63
N ASN A 277 0.88 -11.83 -16.56
CA ASN A 277 -0.26 -12.75 -16.64
C ASN A 277 -1.60 -11.98 -16.70
N ILE A 278 -1.71 -10.85 -16.01
CA ILE A 278 -2.91 -10.00 -16.00
C ILE A 278 -3.11 -9.36 -17.37
N HIS A 279 -2.12 -8.60 -17.86
CA HIS A 279 -2.24 -7.93 -19.16
C HIS A 279 -2.55 -8.94 -20.28
N ASN A 280 -1.85 -10.08 -20.33
CA ASN A 280 -2.09 -11.09 -21.35
C ASN A 280 -3.46 -11.77 -21.24
N THR A 281 -4.02 -11.94 -20.04
CA THR A 281 -5.34 -12.56 -19.85
C THR A 281 -6.44 -11.64 -20.35
N TYR A 282 -6.47 -10.40 -19.88
CA TYR A 282 -7.55 -9.45 -20.20
C TYR A 282 -7.46 -8.93 -21.65
N LYS A 283 -6.24 -8.78 -22.18
CA LYS A 283 -6.02 -8.41 -23.58
C LYS A 283 -6.61 -9.42 -24.55
N LYS A 284 -6.41 -10.72 -24.30
CA LYS A 284 -6.95 -11.78 -25.16
C LYS A 284 -8.46 -11.71 -25.28
N ILE A 285 -9.17 -11.42 -24.19
CA ILE A 285 -10.64 -11.26 -24.19
C ILE A 285 -11.06 -10.16 -25.18
N LEU A 286 -10.35 -9.03 -25.24
CA LEU A 286 -10.65 -7.99 -26.23
C LEU A 286 -10.28 -8.39 -27.65
N GLU A 287 -9.18 -9.12 -27.84
CA GLU A 287 -8.70 -9.56 -29.15
C GLU A 287 -9.56 -10.69 -29.76
N GLU A 288 -10.29 -11.44 -28.94
CA GLU A 288 -11.27 -12.44 -29.37
C GLU A 288 -12.50 -11.83 -30.04
N TRP A 289 -12.76 -10.53 -29.81
CA TRP A 289 -13.83 -9.81 -30.47
C TRP A 289 -13.56 -9.70 -31.99
N LYS A 290 -14.53 -10.13 -32.80
CA LYS A 290 -14.49 -10.02 -34.26
C LYS A 290 -15.65 -9.15 -34.78
N PRO A 291 -15.40 -8.18 -35.66
CA PRO A 291 -16.48 -7.40 -36.28
C PRO A 291 -17.33 -8.33 -37.16
N ARG A 292 -18.65 -8.37 -36.92
CA ARG A 292 -19.60 -9.05 -37.82
C ARG A 292 -19.98 -8.15 -38.99
N SER A 293 -20.22 -8.75 -40.15
CA SER A 293 -20.54 -8.05 -41.41
C SER A 293 -21.95 -7.45 -41.46
N ASP A 294 -22.84 -7.79 -40.53
CA ASP A 294 -24.25 -7.38 -40.41
C ASP A 294 -24.50 -6.52 -39.16
N TYR A 295 -23.54 -5.65 -38.81
CA TYR A 295 -23.51 -4.93 -37.54
C TYR A 295 -24.80 -4.13 -37.25
N GLN A 296 -25.64 -4.67 -36.37
CA GLN A 296 -26.71 -3.92 -35.70
C GLN A 296 -26.15 -3.28 -34.41
N ILE A 297 -26.50 -2.02 -34.19
CA ILE A 297 -26.08 -1.27 -33.00
C ILE A 297 -26.81 -1.87 -31.79
N SER A 298 -26.06 -2.35 -30.81
CA SER A 298 -26.58 -2.84 -29.54
C SER A 298 -27.40 -1.77 -28.82
N GLU A 299 -28.59 -2.10 -28.30
CA GLU A 299 -29.41 -1.17 -27.51
C GLU A 299 -28.65 -0.62 -26.28
N LYS A 300 -27.75 -1.42 -25.69
CA LYS A 300 -26.80 -0.98 -24.64
C LYS A 300 -25.93 0.18 -25.08
N CYS A 301 -25.57 0.23 -26.36
CA CYS A 301 -24.79 1.31 -26.97
C CYS A 301 -25.65 2.50 -27.44
N ASN A 302 -26.98 2.33 -27.56
CA ASN A 302 -27.90 3.43 -27.90
C ASN A 302 -28.09 4.38 -26.71
N VAL A 303 -28.23 3.84 -25.49
CA VAL A 303 -28.26 4.61 -24.23
C VAL A 303 -27.02 5.52 -24.10
N VAL A 304 -25.86 4.99 -24.47
CA VAL A 304 -24.57 5.70 -24.43
C VAL A 304 -24.51 6.86 -25.44
N LYS A 305 -25.27 6.78 -26.54
CA LYS A 305 -25.28 7.77 -27.63
C LYS A 305 -26.32 8.87 -27.50
N GLU A 306 -27.49 8.57 -26.94
CA GLU A 306 -28.63 9.49 -27.02
C GLU A 306 -28.48 10.71 -26.10
N GLU A 307 -27.79 10.62 -24.96
CA GLU A 307 -27.65 11.76 -24.03
C GLU A 307 -26.24 11.96 -23.42
N ARG A 308 -25.39 10.93 -23.33
CA ARG A 308 -24.21 10.98 -22.42
C ARG A 308 -22.84 11.23 -23.08
N ILE A 309 -22.62 10.74 -24.31
CA ILE A 309 -21.33 10.87 -25.04
C ILE A 309 -21.35 11.90 -26.19
N ARG A 310 -22.41 12.70 -26.36
CA ARG A 310 -22.53 13.66 -27.51
C ARG A 310 -21.35 14.64 -27.66
N GLU A 311 -20.68 15.00 -26.57
CA GLU A 311 -19.49 15.88 -26.57
C GLU A 311 -18.20 15.19 -27.09
N HIS A 312 -18.23 13.89 -27.39
CA HIS A 312 -17.06 13.08 -27.76
C HIS A 312 -17.26 12.28 -29.06
N ASN A 313 -18.30 12.62 -29.84
CA ASN A 313 -18.59 12.03 -31.16
C ASN A 313 -17.40 12.22 -32.11
N GLY A 314 -16.57 11.18 -32.19
CA GLY A 314 -15.32 11.17 -32.96
C GLY A 314 -14.27 10.22 -32.37
N THR A 315 -14.22 10.05 -31.05
CA THR A 315 -13.17 9.25 -30.37
C THR A 315 -13.66 7.88 -29.91
N PHE A 316 -14.83 7.81 -29.27
CA PHE A 316 -15.46 6.55 -28.86
C PHE A 316 -16.54 6.17 -29.89
N THR A 317 -16.38 5.06 -30.60
CA THR A 317 -17.23 4.66 -31.74
C THR A 317 -18.12 3.47 -31.36
N ASN A 318 -19.05 3.13 -32.25
CA ASN A 318 -19.83 1.88 -32.14
C ASN A 318 -18.96 0.64 -32.00
N ILE A 319 -17.88 0.56 -32.79
CA ILE A 319 -16.94 -0.54 -32.74
C ILE A 319 -16.35 -0.67 -31.33
N HIS A 320 -15.90 0.44 -30.76
CA HIS A 320 -15.37 0.48 -29.40
C HIS A 320 -16.44 0.09 -28.37
N CYS A 321 -17.69 0.53 -28.54
CA CYS A 321 -18.78 0.13 -27.67
C CYS A 321 -19.04 -1.38 -27.70
N SER A 322 -18.99 -2.01 -28.87
CA SER A 322 -19.15 -3.46 -28.98
C SER A 322 -17.97 -4.25 -28.42
N GLN A 323 -16.75 -3.73 -28.56
CA GLN A 323 -15.58 -4.31 -27.89
C GLN A 323 -15.74 -4.24 -26.37
N ALA A 324 -16.20 -3.10 -25.85
CA ALA A 324 -16.50 -2.93 -24.43
C ALA A 324 -17.60 -3.90 -23.97
N GLU A 325 -18.68 -4.02 -24.73
CA GLU A 325 -19.77 -4.95 -24.42
C GLU A 325 -19.26 -6.40 -24.38
N HIS A 326 -18.48 -6.81 -25.38
CA HIS A 326 -17.89 -8.15 -25.44
C HIS A 326 -17.01 -8.42 -24.23
N TYR A 327 -16.11 -7.49 -23.91
CA TYR A 327 -15.22 -7.62 -22.76
C TYR A 327 -15.99 -7.70 -21.44
N LEU A 328 -16.93 -6.79 -21.22
CA LEU A 328 -17.77 -6.77 -20.01
C LEU A 328 -18.70 -7.99 -19.93
N SER A 329 -19.06 -8.61 -21.07
CA SER A 329 -19.87 -9.83 -21.12
C SER A 329 -19.16 -11.03 -20.51
N TYR A 330 -17.83 -11.07 -20.58
CA TYR A 330 -17.00 -12.19 -20.13
C TYR A 330 -17.06 -12.42 -18.61
N PHE A 331 -17.22 -11.36 -17.82
CA PHE A 331 -17.21 -11.47 -16.35
C PHE A 331 -18.62 -11.66 -15.81
N HIS A 332 -18.80 -12.58 -14.85
CA HIS A 332 -20.08 -12.92 -14.26
C HIS A 332 -20.09 -12.62 -12.75
N ALA A 333 -21.28 -12.61 -12.13
CA ALA A 333 -21.41 -12.34 -10.69
C ALA A 333 -20.66 -13.36 -9.80
N SER A 334 -20.42 -14.57 -10.30
CA SER A 334 -19.65 -15.63 -9.64
C SER A 334 -18.14 -15.56 -9.88
N SER A 335 -17.65 -14.64 -10.71
CA SER A 335 -16.22 -14.44 -10.91
C SER A 335 -15.57 -13.96 -9.60
N GLU A 336 -14.31 -14.37 -9.38
CA GLU A 336 -13.59 -13.96 -8.17
C GLU A 336 -13.48 -12.44 -8.09
N HIS A 337 -13.62 -11.87 -6.88
CA HIS A 337 -13.58 -10.42 -6.67
C HIS A 337 -12.32 -9.78 -7.27
N GLU A 338 -11.17 -10.43 -7.05
CA GLU A 338 -9.87 -9.99 -7.55
C GLU A 338 -9.83 -9.94 -9.09
N ASP A 339 -10.44 -10.92 -9.75
CA ASP A 339 -10.51 -10.96 -11.22
C ASP A 339 -11.37 -9.83 -11.77
N ILE A 340 -12.52 -9.56 -11.16
CA ILE A 340 -13.39 -8.47 -11.61
C ILE A 340 -12.70 -7.11 -11.38
N CYS A 341 -12.07 -6.90 -10.21
CA CYS A 341 -11.29 -5.69 -9.95
C CYS A 341 -10.17 -5.49 -10.99
N ASN A 342 -9.45 -6.54 -11.36
CA ASN A 342 -8.41 -6.47 -12.39
C ASN A 342 -8.99 -6.25 -13.78
N ALA A 343 -10.16 -6.81 -14.08
CA ALA A 343 -10.87 -6.59 -15.33
C ALA A 343 -11.23 -5.12 -15.54
N PHE A 344 -11.75 -4.42 -14.52
CA PHE A 344 -12.10 -3.00 -14.61
C PHE A 344 -10.87 -2.09 -14.72
N LYS A 345 -9.76 -2.44 -14.06
CA LYS A 345 -8.47 -1.75 -14.24
C LYS A 345 -7.98 -1.88 -15.68
N TYR A 346 -8.02 -3.09 -16.22
CA TYR A 346 -7.62 -3.31 -17.61
C TYR A 346 -8.58 -2.64 -18.61
N PHE A 347 -9.87 -2.60 -18.32
CA PHE A 347 -10.84 -1.86 -19.12
C PHE A 347 -10.50 -0.37 -19.19
N MET A 348 -10.12 0.24 -18.06
CA MET A 348 -9.64 1.63 -18.04
C MET A 348 -8.35 1.84 -18.83
N TYR A 349 -7.42 0.89 -18.75
CA TYR A 349 -6.21 0.89 -19.57
C TYR A 349 -6.55 0.88 -21.07
N TRP A 350 -7.34 -0.10 -21.51
CA TRP A 350 -7.76 -0.22 -22.91
C TRP A 350 -8.50 1.04 -23.39
N LEU A 351 -9.44 1.54 -22.59
CA LEU A 351 -10.17 2.77 -22.92
C LEU A 351 -9.19 3.93 -23.14
N TYR A 352 -8.28 4.15 -22.20
CA TYR A 352 -7.35 5.27 -22.28
C TYR A 352 -6.34 5.16 -23.45
N TYR A 353 -5.70 4.00 -23.61
CA TYR A 353 -4.62 3.80 -24.58
C TYR A 353 -5.13 3.48 -25.97
N ASP A 354 -6.03 2.51 -26.08
CA ASP A 354 -6.41 1.94 -27.37
C ASP A 354 -7.54 2.72 -28.01
N VAL A 355 -8.51 3.18 -27.21
CA VAL A 355 -9.66 3.92 -27.73
C VAL A 355 -9.40 5.43 -27.78
N LEU A 356 -9.00 6.01 -26.65
CA LEU A 356 -8.87 7.46 -26.50
C LEU A 356 -7.50 8.00 -26.95
N LYS A 357 -6.55 7.11 -27.28
CA LYS A 357 -5.22 7.43 -27.81
C LYS A 357 -4.46 8.47 -26.99
N GLN A 358 -4.66 8.50 -25.67
CA GLN A 358 -4.00 9.44 -24.73
C GLN A 358 -4.31 10.94 -24.98
N LYS A 359 -5.45 11.28 -25.62
CA LYS A 359 -5.75 12.66 -26.06
C LYS A 359 -6.77 13.45 -25.23
N LEU A 360 -7.30 12.89 -24.14
CA LEU A 360 -8.38 13.48 -23.34
C LEU A 360 -7.95 13.76 -21.89
N ASP A 361 -8.55 14.77 -21.27
CA ASP A 361 -8.36 15.08 -19.85
C ASP A 361 -9.07 14.06 -18.93
N ASN A 362 -8.62 13.99 -17.67
CA ASN A 362 -9.06 12.98 -16.69
C ASN A 362 -10.58 12.99 -16.46
N HIS A 363 -11.20 14.18 -16.50
CA HIS A 363 -12.65 14.33 -16.32
C HIS A 363 -13.42 13.64 -17.45
N LYS A 364 -13.01 13.87 -18.70
CA LYS A 364 -13.64 13.22 -19.87
C LYS A 364 -13.41 11.71 -19.89
N ILE A 365 -12.22 11.24 -19.51
CA ILE A 365 -11.93 9.80 -19.40
C ILE A 365 -12.86 9.16 -18.36
N LEU A 366 -13.01 9.79 -17.19
CA LEU A 366 -13.91 9.31 -16.14
C LEU A 366 -15.36 9.27 -16.61
N LYS A 367 -15.80 10.32 -17.30
CA LYS A 367 -17.16 10.41 -17.86
C LYS A 367 -17.43 9.27 -18.83
N ILE A 368 -16.56 9.05 -19.82
CA ILE A 368 -16.70 7.96 -20.80
C ILE A 368 -16.73 6.60 -20.11
N TYR A 369 -15.83 6.36 -19.15
CA TYR A 369 -15.84 5.11 -18.37
C TYR A 369 -17.18 4.87 -17.69
N LYS A 370 -17.68 5.87 -16.96
CA LYS A 370 -18.96 5.79 -16.25
C LYS A 370 -20.12 5.60 -17.21
N ASP A 371 -20.15 6.32 -18.32
CA ASP A 371 -21.22 6.26 -19.30
C ASP A 371 -21.29 4.89 -19.99
N VAL A 372 -20.14 4.35 -20.41
CA VAL A 372 -20.08 3.01 -21.03
C VAL A 372 -20.51 1.94 -20.03
N LEU A 373 -20.01 2.01 -18.80
CA LEU A 373 -20.38 1.04 -17.77
C LEU A 373 -21.86 1.15 -17.41
N THR A 374 -22.39 2.37 -17.30
CA THR A 374 -23.80 2.59 -16.99
C THR A 374 -24.70 2.11 -18.12
N GLY A 375 -24.40 2.42 -19.38
CA GLY A 375 -25.20 1.92 -20.51
C GLY A 375 -25.15 0.40 -20.65
N TYR A 376 -24.00 -0.20 -20.34
CA TYR A 376 -23.87 -1.65 -20.27
C TYR A 376 -24.73 -2.24 -19.14
N ILE A 377 -24.71 -1.64 -17.95
CA ILE A 377 -25.57 -2.06 -16.82
C ILE A 377 -27.04 -1.87 -17.15
N GLU A 378 -27.46 -0.72 -17.66
CA GLU A 378 -28.88 -0.45 -17.95
C GLU A 378 -29.43 -1.39 -19.05
N GLY A 379 -28.61 -1.78 -20.03
CA GLY A 379 -29.02 -2.71 -21.08
C GLY A 379 -28.64 -4.18 -20.81
N SER A 380 -28.10 -4.53 -19.64
CA SER A 380 -27.81 -5.91 -19.25
C SER A 380 -28.28 -6.20 -17.84
N ASN A 381 -28.73 -7.41 -17.52
CA ASN A 381 -29.10 -7.76 -16.14
C ASN A 381 -27.86 -7.97 -15.23
N LYS A 382 -26.88 -7.06 -15.27
CA LYS A 382 -25.59 -7.14 -14.55
C LYS A 382 -25.40 -6.00 -13.55
N ASP A 383 -26.41 -5.79 -12.71
CA ASP A 383 -26.42 -4.72 -11.69
C ASP A 383 -25.21 -4.77 -10.75
N TYR A 384 -24.60 -5.93 -10.53
CA TYR A 384 -23.39 -6.09 -9.70
C TYR A 384 -22.15 -5.35 -10.23
N PHE A 385 -22.18 -4.83 -11.46
CA PHE A 385 -21.15 -3.92 -11.96
C PHE A 385 -21.29 -2.48 -11.44
N SER A 386 -22.43 -2.10 -10.85
CA SER A 386 -22.70 -0.76 -10.30
C SER A 386 -21.62 -0.31 -9.31
N LYS A 387 -21.13 -1.22 -8.46
CA LYS A 387 -20.07 -0.94 -7.47
C LYS A 387 -18.75 -0.48 -8.09
N TYR A 388 -18.52 -0.73 -9.38
CA TYR A 388 -17.30 -0.29 -10.07
C TYR A 388 -17.43 1.08 -10.73
N LEU A 389 -18.61 1.71 -10.71
CA LEU A 389 -18.81 3.09 -11.19
C LEU A 389 -18.04 4.12 -10.34
N SER A 390 -17.83 3.81 -9.06
CA SER A 390 -17.10 4.66 -8.11
C SER A 390 -15.62 4.28 -7.94
N SER A 391 -15.16 3.18 -8.56
CA SER A 391 -13.77 2.71 -8.45
C SER A 391 -12.73 3.72 -8.96
N PHE A 392 -13.15 4.66 -9.80
CA PHE A 392 -12.31 5.72 -10.33
C PHE A 392 -12.89 7.10 -10.02
N SER A 393 -11.99 8.00 -9.63
CA SER A 393 -12.11 9.46 -9.57
C SER A 393 -11.10 10.08 -10.54
N GLU A 394 -11.23 11.39 -10.82
CA GLU A 394 -10.24 12.10 -11.67
C GLU A 394 -8.82 11.98 -11.11
N LYS A 395 -8.68 12.10 -9.78
CA LYS A 395 -7.40 12.01 -9.08
C LYS A 395 -6.81 10.61 -9.16
N THR A 396 -7.62 9.56 -9.07
CA THR A 396 -7.13 8.17 -9.19
C THR A 396 -6.83 7.80 -10.64
N ILE A 397 -7.57 8.35 -11.62
CA ILE A 397 -7.28 8.16 -13.05
C ILE A 397 -5.95 8.78 -13.41
N GLU A 398 -5.67 9.99 -12.95
CA GLU A 398 -4.39 10.64 -13.21
C GLU A 398 -3.20 9.77 -12.76
N LYS A 399 -3.29 9.22 -11.55
CA LYS A 399 -2.27 8.34 -10.98
C LYS A 399 -2.18 7.01 -11.74
N PHE A 400 -3.33 6.41 -12.05
CA PHE A 400 -3.42 5.18 -12.81
C PHE A 400 -2.75 5.33 -14.19
N ILE A 401 -3.03 6.42 -14.90
CA ILE A 401 -2.42 6.74 -16.20
C ILE A 401 -0.91 6.85 -16.05
N LYS A 402 -0.42 7.66 -15.10
CA LYS A 402 1.01 7.84 -14.85
C LYS A 402 1.71 6.51 -14.61
N LEU A 403 1.19 5.68 -13.69
CA LEU A 403 1.75 4.37 -13.39
C LEU A 403 1.78 3.49 -14.65
N THR A 404 0.66 3.45 -15.35
CA THR A 404 0.52 2.55 -16.48
C THR A 404 1.44 2.94 -17.64
N GLU A 405 1.66 4.24 -17.89
CA GLU A 405 2.62 4.72 -18.91
C GLU A 405 4.03 4.28 -18.58
N MET A 406 4.43 4.45 -17.32
CA MET A 406 5.77 4.05 -16.87
C MET A 406 5.97 2.55 -17.01
N TYR A 407 5.00 1.75 -16.57
CA TYR A 407 5.08 0.28 -16.67
C TYR A 407 5.06 -0.20 -18.13
N ASP A 408 4.27 0.40 -19.01
CA ASP A 408 4.24 0.06 -20.44
C ASP A 408 5.62 0.23 -21.09
N TYR A 409 6.27 1.39 -20.88
CA TYR A 409 7.63 1.60 -21.35
C TYR A 409 8.65 0.66 -20.71
N PHE A 410 8.50 0.35 -19.42
CA PHE A 410 9.36 -0.59 -18.73
C PHE A 410 9.25 -2.02 -19.29
N TYR A 411 8.04 -2.49 -19.60
CA TYR A 411 7.84 -3.82 -20.18
C TYR A 411 8.34 -3.89 -21.61
N LYS A 412 8.09 -2.86 -22.44
CA LYS A 412 8.69 -2.74 -23.78
C LYS A 412 10.21 -2.69 -23.71
N PHE A 413 10.77 -2.07 -22.68
CA PHE A 413 12.21 -2.13 -22.44
C PHE A 413 12.68 -3.54 -22.07
N LYS A 414 11.89 -4.34 -21.36
CA LYS A 414 12.27 -5.70 -20.97
C LYS A 414 12.05 -6.76 -22.03
N GLU A 415 11.25 -6.46 -23.04
CA GLU A 415 10.82 -7.42 -24.05
C GLU A 415 12.01 -8.06 -24.80
N ASP A 416 12.04 -9.39 -24.81
CA ASP A 416 13.15 -10.16 -25.37
C ASP A 416 13.13 -10.19 -26.90
N ASN A 417 11.94 -10.00 -27.51
CA ASN A 417 11.74 -9.96 -28.96
C ASN A 417 12.29 -8.66 -29.61
N ILE A 418 12.56 -7.62 -28.80
CA ILE A 418 13.17 -6.38 -29.29
C ILE A 418 14.69 -6.54 -29.27
N THR A 419 15.24 -6.88 -30.44
CA THR A 419 16.66 -7.16 -30.64
C THR A 419 17.50 -5.91 -30.93
N HIS A 420 16.88 -4.83 -31.39
CA HIS A 420 17.55 -3.55 -31.65
C HIS A 420 17.79 -2.79 -30.33
N ALA A 421 19.06 -2.70 -29.94
CA ALA A 421 19.49 -2.04 -28.71
C ALA A 421 18.96 -0.59 -28.61
N ASP A 422 18.95 0.17 -29.71
CA ASP A 422 18.48 1.55 -29.72
C ASP A 422 16.99 1.69 -29.37
N VAL A 423 16.14 0.79 -29.88
CA VAL A 423 14.70 0.77 -29.58
C VAL A 423 14.47 0.41 -28.11
N LYS A 424 15.22 -0.58 -27.61
CA LYS A 424 15.17 -1.02 -26.22
C LYS A 424 15.57 0.12 -25.28
N CYS A 425 16.67 0.80 -25.57
CA CYS A 425 17.15 1.93 -24.78
C CYS A 425 16.24 3.16 -24.89
N ASN A 426 15.60 3.42 -26.02
CA ASN A 426 14.61 4.49 -26.14
C ASN A 426 13.40 4.27 -25.21
N ASN A 427 12.91 3.03 -25.10
CA ASN A 427 11.84 2.70 -24.16
C ASN A 427 12.30 2.86 -22.70
N ALA A 428 13.52 2.44 -22.38
CA ALA A 428 14.11 2.66 -21.06
C ALA A 428 14.21 4.16 -20.73
N THR A 429 14.70 4.99 -21.66
CA THR A 429 14.79 6.45 -21.49
C THR A 429 13.44 7.05 -21.14
N LYS A 430 12.39 6.71 -21.89
CA LYS A 430 11.03 7.21 -21.62
C LYS A 430 10.50 6.76 -20.25
N CYS A 431 10.75 5.51 -19.86
CA CYS A 431 10.43 5.03 -18.52
C CYS A 431 11.13 5.86 -17.43
N VAL A 432 12.44 6.09 -17.58
CA VAL A 432 13.26 6.87 -16.62
C VAL A 432 12.81 8.32 -16.54
N ASP A 433 12.49 8.95 -17.66
CA ASP A 433 12.07 10.35 -17.70
C ASP A 433 10.71 10.55 -17.02
N LEU A 434 9.73 9.67 -17.31
CA LEU A 434 8.44 9.68 -16.64
C LEU A 434 8.58 9.42 -15.14
N TYR A 435 9.43 8.47 -14.76
CA TYR A 435 9.74 8.18 -13.36
C TYR A 435 10.25 9.42 -12.62
N LYS A 436 11.30 10.07 -13.17
CA LYS A 436 11.88 11.29 -12.59
C LYS A 436 10.87 12.43 -12.51
N LYS A 437 10.02 12.59 -13.54
CA LYS A 437 8.96 13.60 -13.54
C LYS A 437 7.96 13.35 -12.41
N ASN A 438 7.52 12.11 -12.23
CA ASN A 438 6.54 11.76 -11.21
C ASN A 438 7.12 11.86 -9.79
N ILE A 439 8.41 11.56 -9.58
CA ILE A 439 9.09 11.80 -8.30
C ILE A 439 9.12 13.28 -7.90
N LYS A 440 9.33 14.19 -8.85
CA LYS A 440 9.40 15.63 -8.56
C LYS A 440 8.06 16.27 -8.17
N VAL A 441 6.93 15.68 -8.58
CA VAL A 441 5.58 16.19 -8.31
C VAL A 441 5.16 16.02 -6.83
N PHE A 442 6.00 15.40 -5.99
CA PHE A 442 5.68 15.09 -4.59
C PHE A 442 6.04 16.16 -3.55
N GLU A 443 6.21 17.41 -3.95
CA GLU A 443 6.39 18.50 -2.97
C GLU A 443 5.05 19.00 -2.36
N GLU A 444 3.88 18.51 -2.81
CA GLU A 444 2.57 19.05 -2.37
C GLU A 444 1.47 18.00 -2.04
N GLY A 445 1.69 16.68 -2.22
CA GLY A 445 0.65 15.66 -2.05
C GLY A 445 1.07 14.39 -1.30
N ASN A 446 0.47 14.13 -0.12
CA ASN A 446 0.68 12.96 0.74
C ASN A 446 0.04 11.66 0.17
N ASP A 447 0.42 11.21 -1.02
CA ASP A 447 -0.14 9.99 -1.62
C ASP A 447 0.86 8.82 -1.59
N TYR A 448 0.93 8.15 -0.44
CA TYR A 448 1.91 7.10 -0.15
C TYR A 448 1.84 5.89 -1.10
N ASP A 449 0.67 5.58 -1.63
CA ASP A 449 0.43 4.40 -2.48
C ASP A 449 1.05 4.56 -3.88
N PHE A 450 0.91 5.75 -4.48
CA PHE A 450 1.57 6.06 -5.75
C PHE A 450 3.10 6.10 -5.58
N CYS A 451 3.61 6.63 -4.46
CA CYS A 451 5.04 6.56 -4.11
C CYS A 451 5.55 5.12 -3.97
N TYR A 452 4.76 4.26 -3.33
CA TYR A 452 5.09 2.86 -3.13
C TYR A 452 5.27 2.13 -4.48
N GLU A 453 4.38 2.39 -5.43
CA GLU A 453 4.47 1.78 -6.76
C GLU A 453 5.63 2.32 -7.60
N LEU A 454 6.00 3.59 -7.44
CA LEU A 454 7.25 4.10 -8.02
C LEU A 454 8.46 3.34 -7.48
N ASP A 455 8.55 3.11 -6.18
CA ASP A 455 9.67 2.34 -5.61
C ASP A 455 9.69 0.89 -6.15
N ASN A 456 8.53 0.24 -6.33
CA ASN A 456 8.46 -1.10 -6.95
C ASN A 456 8.98 -1.11 -8.40
N LEU A 457 8.60 -0.10 -9.19
CA LEU A 457 9.08 0.04 -10.56
C LEU A 457 10.59 0.26 -10.59
N LYS A 458 11.11 1.12 -9.71
CA LYS A 458 12.54 1.32 -9.53
C LYS A 458 13.26 0.02 -9.21
N GLU A 459 12.75 -0.77 -8.26
CA GLU A 459 13.37 -2.07 -7.91
C GLU A 459 13.46 -2.98 -9.14
N SER A 460 12.39 -3.05 -9.92
CA SER A 460 12.32 -3.86 -11.12
C SER A 460 13.29 -3.37 -12.20
N TYR A 461 13.37 -2.06 -12.40
CA TYR A 461 14.28 -1.41 -13.35
C TYR A 461 15.75 -1.61 -12.97
N ASP A 462 16.11 -1.29 -11.72
CA ASP A 462 17.47 -1.38 -11.21
C ASP A 462 18.00 -2.82 -11.34
N LYS A 463 17.17 -3.81 -10.94
CA LYS A 463 17.51 -5.23 -11.06
C LYS A 463 17.79 -5.61 -12.51
N TYR A 464 16.95 -5.17 -13.44
CA TYR A 464 17.11 -5.49 -14.86
C TYR A 464 18.37 -4.82 -15.45
N MET A 465 18.60 -3.54 -15.16
CA MET A 465 19.78 -2.79 -15.61
C MET A 465 21.09 -3.38 -15.09
N ILE A 466 21.15 -3.73 -13.80
CA ILE A 466 22.33 -4.36 -13.17
C ILE A 466 22.61 -5.73 -13.79
N THR A 467 21.56 -6.53 -14.03
CA THR A 467 21.70 -7.90 -14.55
C THR A 467 22.11 -7.91 -16.02
N LYS A 468 21.48 -7.08 -16.86
CA LYS A 468 21.65 -7.13 -18.32
C LYS A 468 22.80 -6.26 -18.83
N LYS A 469 23.22 -5.23 -18.09
CA LYS A 469 24.31 -4.30 -18.46
C LYS A 469 24.14 -3.71 -19.88
N ILE A 470 22.92 -3.29 -20.21
CA ILE A 470 22.55 -2.64 -21.47
C ILE A 470 22.27 -1.15 -21.26
N CYS A 471 22.25 -0.35 -22.33
CA CYS A 471 21.96 1.09 -22.31
C CYS A 471 22.93 1.90 -21.41
N PRO A 472 24.20 2.08 -21.85
CA PRO A 472 25.26 2.64 -21.01
C PRO A 472 25.00 4.08 -20.54
N ASP A 473 24.23 4.85 -21.32
CA ASP A 473 23.93 6.26 -21.04
C ASP A 473 22.80 6.45 -20.01
N LEU A 474 22.11 5.37 -19.63
CA LEU A 474 21.02 5.41 -18.66
C LEU A 474 21.50 5.07 -17.25
N PRO A 475 20.86 5.65 -16.22
CA PRO A 475 21.19 5.33 -14.84
C PRO A 475 20.94 3.85 -14.58
N LYS A 476 21.92 3.18 -13.96
CA LYS A 476 21.78 1.78 -13.52
C LYS A 476 20.84 1.63 -12.34
N THR A 477 20.63 2.72 -11.60
CA THR A 477 19.73 2.79 -10.46
C THR A 477 18.94 4.09 -10.50
N LEU A 478 17.64 4.04 -10.25
CA LEU A 478 16.81 5.24 -10.10
C LEU A 478 16.86 5.78 -8.66
N GLU A 479 16.57 7.06 -8.47
CA GLU A 479 16.47 7.64 -7.13
C GLU A 479 15.15 7.20 -6.48
N SER A 480 15.18 6.80 -5.21
CA SER A 480 13.94 6.50 -4.49
C SER A 480 13.28 7.80 -4.02
N TYR A 481 11.95 7.84 -4.00
CA TYR A 481 11.20 8.93 -3.38
C TYR A 481 11.59 9.14 -1.89
N LYS A 482 12.10 8.09 -1.23
CA LYS A 482 12.53 8.11 0.18
C LYS A 482 13.73 9.03 0.46
N LEU A 483 14.44 9.50 -0.57
CA LEU A 483 15.57 10.43 -0.46
C LEU A 483 15.17 11.91 -0.53
N TYR A 484 13.95 12.23 -0.96
CA TYR A 484 13.41 13.60 -0.97
C TYR A 484 12.98 14.01 0.45
N ASN A 485 14.00 14.15 1.29
CA ASN A 485 13.93 14.78 2.59
C ASN A 485 14.56 16.18 2.43
N PRO A 486 13.80 17.29 2.48
CA PRO A 486 14.39 18.63 2.42
C PRO A 486 15.46 18.89 3.48
N ALA A 487 15.50 18.13 4.58
CA ALA A 487 16.58 18.19 5.56
C ALA A 487 17.90 17.60 5.04
N VAL A 488 17.90 16.63 4.11
CA VAL A 488 19.14 16.07 3.53
C VAL A 488 19.85 17.11 2.66
N LEU A 489 19.10 17.96 1.95
CA LEU A 489 19.60 19.11 1.20
C LEU A 489 20.18 20.22 2.10
N ILE A 490 19.70 20.36 3.33
CA ILE A 490 20.20 21.34 4.32
C ILE A 490 21.41 20.77 5.09
N ILE A 491 21.38 19.47 5.41
CA ILE A 491 22.41 18.80 6.21
C ILE A 491 23.68 18.55 5.39
N THR A 492 23.59 18.31 4.07
CA THR A 492 24.78 18.06 3.24
C THR A 492 25.74 19.27 3.20
N PRO A 493 25.30 20.52 2.96
CA PRO A 493 26.14 21.70 3.09
C PRO A 493 26.67 21.92 4.52
N LEU A 494 25.81 21.73 5.53
CA LEU A 494 26.19 21.92 6.94
C LEU A 494 27.25 20.92 7.41
N SER A 495 27.16 19.67 6.95
CA SER A 495 28.14 18.62 7.29
C SER A 495 29.50 18.92 6.65
N ILE A 496 29.52 19.39 5.41
CA ILE A 496 30.75 19.83 4.73
C ILE A 496 31.34 21.05 5.44
N LEU A 497 30.52 22.04 5.80
CA LEU A 497 30.95 23.23 6.57
C LEU A 497 31.53 22.84 7.94
N LEU A 498 30.90 21.89 8.64
CA LEU A 498 31.40 21.38 9.92
C LEU A 498 32.74 20.65 9.77
N VAL A 499 32.87 19.79 8.75
CA VAL A 499 34.13 19.08 8.48
C VAL A 499 35.24 20.04 8.09
N VAL A 500 34.96 21.04 7.25
CA VAL A 500 35.92 22.10 6.89
C VAL A 500 36.32 22.91 8.12
N SER A 501 35.35 23.32 8.95
CA SER A 501 35.60 24.06 10.20
C SER A 501 36.44 23.26 11.20
N LEU A 502 36.12 21.98 11.41
CA LEU A 502 36.91 21.07 12.25
C LEU A 502 38.32 20.87 11.69
N SER A 503 38.45 20.68 10.38
CA SER A 503 39.76 20.52 9.73
C SER A 503 40.62 21.77 9.89
N LEU A 504 40.05 22.96 9.70
CA LEU A 504 40.73 24.23 9.93
C LEU A 504 41.10 24.43 11.40
N PHE A 505 40.24 24.02 12.34
CA PHE A 505 40.53 24.07 13.78
C PHE A 505 41.71 23.17 14.16
N PHE A 506 41.77 21.95 13.62
CA PHE A 506 42.90 21.04 13.85
C PHE A 506 44.19 21.59 13.23
N LEU A 507 44.15 22.11 12.01
CA LEU A 507 45.30 22.76 11.38
C LEU A 507 45.79 23.97 12.20
N TYR A 508 44.88 24.86 12.60
CA TYR A 508 45.20 25.98 13.48
C TYR A 508 45.83 25.52 14.78
N LYS A 509 45.30 24.49 15.43
CA LYS A 509 45.85 23.99 16.70
C LYS A 509 47.22 23.33 16.53
N VAL A 510 47.43 22.62 15.42
CA VAL A 510 48.70 21.95 15.09
C VAL A 510 49.78 22.98 14.70
N ASP A 511 49.43 24.13 14.13
CA ASP A 511 50.41 25.17 13.76
C ASP A 511 50.62 26.22 14.87
N PHE A 512 49.57 26.57 15.62
CA PHE A 512 49.60 27.62 16.64
C PHE A 512 50.28 27.17 17.95
N ILE A 513 50.12 25.91 18.35
CA ILE A 513 50.77 25.40 19.57
C ILE A 513 52.30 25.33 19.40
N PRO A 514 52.86 24.78 18.30
CA PRO A 514 54.30 24.82 18.06
C PRO A 514 54.83 26.24 17.90
N PHE A 515 54.07 27.15 17.28
CA PHE A 515 54.47 28.56 17.17
C PHE A 515 54.58 29.25 18.53
N LYS A 516 53.59 29.05 19.43
CA LYS A 516 53.66 29.57 20.80
C LYS A 516 54.76 28.92 21.63
N ILE A 517 55.02 27.65 21.43
CA ILE A 517 56.15 26.95 22.07
C ILE A 517 57.46 27.56 21.56
N TYR A 518 57.62 27.75 20.25
CA TYR A 518 58.79 28.38 19.66
C TYR A 518 59.02 29.81 20.20
N GLU A 519 57.96 30.63 20.27
CA GLU A 519 58.00 31.99 20.82
C GLU A 519 58.35 32.01 22.33
N HIS A 520 57.87 31.03 23.09
CA HIS A 520 58.23 30.89 24.50
C HIS A 520 59.70 30.50 24.67
N TYR A 521 60.20 29.55 23.88
CA TYR A 521 61.61 29.14 23.91
C TYR A 521 62.55 30.25 23.42
N THR A 522 62.21 31.01 22.37
CA THR A 522 63.03 32.14 21.93
C THR A 522 63.06 33.27 22.95
N ASN A 523 61.96 33.54 23.66
CA ASN A 523 61.94 34.49 24.76
C ASN A 523 62.80 34.03 25.95
N ILE A 524 62.76 32.74 26.32
CA ILE A 524 63.66 32.19 27.36
C ILE A 524 65.13 32.32 26.95
N TYR A 525 65.47 32.00 25.70
CA TYR A 525 66.84 32.14 25.17
C TYR A 525 67.31 33.59 25.18
N SER A 526 66.43 34.53 24.82
CA SER A 526 66.71 35.99 24.87
C SER A 526 67.00 36.46 26.29
N VAL A 527 66.17 36.08 27.27
CA VAL A 527 66.37 36.43 28.69
C VAL A 527 67.63 35.78 29.27
N TYR A 528 67.91 34.52 28.91
CA TYR A 528 69.13 33.83 29.31
C TYR A 528 70.40 34.50 28.74
N PHE A 529 70.35 34.96 27.48
CA PHE A 529 71.47 35.69 26.88
C PHE A 529 71.67 37.07 27.49
N GLN A 530 70.59 37.81 27.75
CA GLN A 530 70.66 39.12 28.42
C GLN A 530 71.26 39.00 29.83
N THR A 531 70.78 38.04 30.64
CA THR A 531 71.31 37.81 32.00
C THR A 531 72.78 37.36 31.98
N LYS A 532 73.19 36.53 31.01
CA LYS A 532 74.59 36.08 30.87
C LYS A 532 75.54 37.19 30.39
N ILE A 533 75.05 38.16 29.62
CA ILE A 533 75.79 39.36 29.23
C ILE A 533 75.91 40.34 30.41
N SER A 534 74.84 40.53 31.19
CA SER A 534 74.86 41.38 32.38
C SER A 534 75.81 40.88 33.48
N ILE A 535 75.94 39.56 33.66
CA ILE A 535 76.86 38.95 34.64
C ILE A 535 78.34 39.10 34.21
N LYS A 536 78.62 39.31 32.91
CA LYS A 536 79.98 39.54 32.39
C LYS A 536 80.42 41.00 32.40
N LEU A 537 79.54 41.94 32.76
CA LEU A 537 79.78 43.39 32.74
C LEU A 537 79.81 44.04 34.14
N ILE A 538 79.84 43.24 35.20
CA ILE A 538 80.11 43.72 36.56
C ILE A 538 81.64 43.70 36.75
N PRO A 539 82.31 44.85 36.96
CA PRO A 539 83.77 44.94 37.12
C PRO A 539 84.29 44.26 38.38
#